data_AF-A0A3M0ZM77-F1
#
_entry.id   AF-A0A3M0ZM77-F1
#
_cell.length_a   1.000
_cell.length_b   1.000
_cell.length_c   1.000
_cell.angle_alpha   90.00
_cell.angle_beta   90.00
_cell.angle_gamma   90.00
#
_symmetry.space_group_name_H-M   'P 1'
#
loop_
_entity.id
_entity.type
_entity.pdbx_description
1 polymer ?
#
loop_
_entity_poly.entity_id
_entity_poly.type
_entity_poly.pdbx_seq_one_letter_code
_entity_poly.pdbx_strand_id
1 'polypeptide(L)'
;MSCLLHPPSALAIGIAMGIIFSVRAFCGRSKQKYLRMLGIYLVLAPLFVFETYMAVKKPPELGRMVSYKEALEMPEFSRDGGRFKMVPFWKPSEEIRVFAFQAFNSSLHKAPSFFENHTVEIVVFLAVLLVIFGMVRRKPSFRLECVAFLVAIFITYFCARLFAFYLFVPQRYIQIPMTVFFVASFPLAVWSVFRGKTDQRGSLTQYMGLVFLGVIVAVGSGSGLYGDANFNKVRTQKGHLWNWVRKYTPKNALIAGHPTHIDGVMLFGERRGYATTETAHPFYDKYYAKIKKRLEISLKAHYARSLKELALILKPEGVDYFIFKRKNFYPEALKKSRYFRPLDVLVRELTSRRYTDYAYKQLPRKVDMENAPYMPYRDDQSVVVDMRKLYQWLNAQGEKSSTPSVR
;
A
#
# COMPACT_ATOMS: atom_id res chain seq x y z
N MET A 1 -18.35 1.86 -5.84
CA MET A 1 -17.16 1.91 -4.97
C MET A 1 -15.85 1.92 -5.75
N SER A 2 -15.47 0.85 -6.48
CA SER A 2 -14.23 0.81 -7.31
C SER A 2 -14.02 2.08 -8.15
N CYS A 3 -15.08 2.56 -8.81
CA CYS A 3 -15.06 3.75 -9.67
C CYS A 3 -14.51 5.03 -9.00
N LEU A 4 -14.79 5.24 -7.70
CA LEU A 4 -14.36 6.43 -6.96
C LEU A 4 -12.88 6.37 -6.52
N LEU A 5 -12.29 5.16 -6.51
CA LEU A 5 -10.91 4.93 -6.08
C LEU A 5 -9.94 4.81 -7.26
N HIS A 6 -10.44 4.38 -8.42
CA HIS A 6 -9.66 4.25 -9.66
C HIS A 6 -10.44 4.79 -10.87
N PRO A 7 -10.43 6.12 -11.11
CA PRO A 7 -11.17 6.74 -12.21
C PRO A 7 -10.87 6.20 -13.62
N PRO A 8 -9.63 5.82 -14.00
CA PRO A 8 -9.40 5.16 -15.30
C PRO A 8 -10.13 3.82 -15.44
N SER A 9 -10.19 3.02 -14.36
CA SER A 9 -10.98 1.79 -14.33
C SER A 9 -12.49 2.08 -14.38
N ALA A 10 -12.93 3.16 -13.74
CA ALA A 10 -14.31 3.64 -13.82
C ALA A 10 -14.73 3.94 -15.25
N LEU A 11 -13.88 4.66 -15.99
CA LEU A 11 -14.11 5.03 -17.40
C LEU A 11 -14.23 3.78 -18.28
N ALA A 12 -13.31 2.82 -18.14
CA ALA A 12 -13.35 1.57 -18.91
C ALA A 12 -14.59 0.72 -18.62
N ILE A 13 -14.96 0.57 -17.34
CA ILE A 13 -16.20 -0.12 -16.92
C ILE A 13 -17.43 0.64 -17.44
N GLY A 14 -17.42 1.97 -17.38
CA GLY A 14 -18.48 2.83 -17.89
C GLY A 14 -18.71 2.61 -19.38
N ILE A 15 -17.65 2.68 -20.19
CA ILE A 15 -17.70 2.44 -21.64
C ILE A 15 -18.29 1.05 -21.94
N ALA A 16 -17.80 0.01 -21.26
CA ALA A 16 -18.31 -1.36 -21.42
C ALA A 16 -19.81 -1.47 -21.06
N MET A 17 -20.25 -0.85 -19.96
CA MET A 17 -21.66 -0.82 -19.56
C MET A 17 -22.53 -0.02 -20.52
N GLY A 18 -22.03 1.11 -21.04
CA GLY A 18 -22.68 1.91 -22.08
C GLY A 18 -22.92 1.13 -23.37
N ILE A 19 -21.92 0.36 -23.82
CA ILE A 19 -22.06 -0.56 -24.96
C ILE A 19 -23.11 -1.64 -24.67
N ILE A 20 -23.05 -2.31 -23.51
CA ILE A 20 -24.02 -3.36 -23.13
C ILE A 20 -25.45 -2.80 -23.08
N PHE A 21 -25.65 -1.63 -22.47
CA PHE A 21 -26.95 -0.97 -22.42
C PHE A 21 -27.44 -0.55 -23.80
N SER A 22 -26.56 -0.06 -24.67
CA SER A 22 -26.91 0.27 -26.05
C SER A 22 -27.38 -0.97 -26.82
N VAL A 23 -26.58 -2.05 -26.84
CA VAL A 23 -26.95 -3.31 -27.52
C VAL A 23 -28.26 -3.89 -26.96
N ARG A 24 -28.45 -3.90 -25.64
CA ARG A 24 -29.70 -4.38 -25.01
C ARG A 24 -30.90 -3.44 -25.25
N ALA A 25 -30.69 -2.15 -25.46
CA ALA A 25 -31.74 -1.19 -25.81
C ALA A 25 -32.18 -1.31 -27.27
N PHE A 26 -31.25 -1.55 -28.20
CA PHE A 26 -31.58 -1.66 -29.63
C PHE A 26 -32.03 -3.07 -30.04
N CYS A 27 -31.45 -4.13 -29.46
CA CYS A 27 -31.69 -5.52 -29.89
C CYS A 27 -32.51 -6.37 -28.89
N GLY A 28 -32.88 -5.82 -27.73
CA GLY A 28 -33.48 -6.59 -26.63
C GLY A 28 -34.99 -6.41 -26.45
N ARG A 29 -35.69 -7.50 -26.07
CA ARG A 29 -37.12 -7.50 -25.69
C ARG A 29 -37.47 -6.55 -24.52
N SER A 30 -36.48 -6.01 -23.80
CA SER A 30 -36.66 -5.10 -22.66
C SER A 30 -36.18 -3.67 -22.95
N LYS A 31 -36.30 -3.21 -24.21
CA LYS A 31 -35.84 -1.90 -24.73
C LYS A 31 -36.03 -0.74 -23.75
N GLN A 32 -37.24 -0.50 -23.23
CA GLN A 32 -37.53 0.64 -22.36
C GLN A 32 -36.72 0.64 -21.04
N LYS A 33 -36.48 -0.54 -20.44
CA LYS A 33 -35.64 -0.67 -19.23
C LYS A 33 -34.19 -0.27 -19.52
N TYR A 34 -33.64 -0.73 -20.63
CA TYR A 34 -32.26 -0.44 -21.02
C TYR A 34 -32.08 0.98 -21.53
N LEU A 35 -33.07 1.56 -22.20
CA LEU A 35 -33.09 2.99 -22.54
C LEU A 35 -33.07 3.87 -21.27
N ARG A 36 -33.86 3.52 -20.24
CA ARG A 36 -33.81 4.24 -18.94
C ARG A 36 -32.43 4.12 -18.28
N MET A 37 -31.82 2.94 -18.29
CA MET A 37 -30.47 2.72 -17.76
C MET A 37 -29.41 3.48 -18.56
N LEU A 38 -29.52 3.52 -19.90
CA LEU A 38 -28.64 4.27 -20.78
C LEU A 38 -28.79 5.79 -20.57
N GLY A 39 -30.01 6.29 -20.39
CA GLY A 39 -30.27 7.69 -20.07
C GLY A 39 -29.62 8.11 -18.74
N ILE A 40 -29.78 7.30 -17.69
CA ILE A 40 -29.09 7.52 -16.40
C ILE A 40 -27.57 7.48 -16.60
N TYR A 41 -27.06 6.53 -17.37
CA TYR A 41 -25.62 6.42 -17.65
C TYR A 41 -25.07 7.65 -18.40
N LEU A 42 -25.80 8.16 -19.40
CA LEU A 42 -25.42 9.36 -20.16
C LEU A 42 -25.42 10.63 -19.30
N VAL A 43 -26.35 10.75 -18.34
CA VAL A 43 -26.35 11.85 -17.36
C VAL A 43 -25.17 11.77 -16.40
N LEU A 44 -24.73 10.55 -16.02
CA LEU A 44 -23.57 10.34 -15.13
C LEU A 44 -22.21 10.37 -15.85
N ALA A 45 -22.17 10.14 -17.17
CA ALA A 45 -20.92 10.08 -17.93
C ALA A 45 -20.07 11.38 -17.84
N PRO A 46 -20.64 12.60 -17.95
CA PRO A 46 -19.89 13.84 -17.72
C PRO A 46 -19.25 13.92 -16.33
N LEU A 47 -19.93 13.43 -15.29
CA LEU A 47 -19.37 13.39 -13.93
C LEU A 47 -18.16 12.45 -13.86
N PHE A 48 -18.25 11.24 -14.43
CA PHE A 48 -17.10 10.32 -14.48
C PHE A 48 -15.94 10.84 -15.32
N VAL A 49 -16.22 11.54 -16.42
CA VAL A 49 -15.18 12.22 -17.23
C VAL A 49 -14.53 13.36 -16.43
N PHE A 50 -15.31 14.15 -15.69
CA PHE A 50 -14.80 15.21 -14.83
C PHE A 50 -13.96 14.66 -13.66
N GLU A 51 -14.44 13.63 -12.95
CA GLU A 51 -13.67 12.93 -11.91
C GLU A 51 -12.36 12.36 -12.47
N THR A 52 -12.40 11.75 -13.66
CA THR A 52 -11.20 11.23 -14.34
C THR A 52 -10.24 12.35 -14.73
N TYR A 53 -10.74 13.46 -15.28
CA TYR A 53 -9.93 14.64 -15.60
C TYR A 53 -9.28 15.23 -14.36
N MET A 54 -10.02 15.41 -13.27
CA MET A 54 -9.50 15.92 -12.00
C MET A 54 -8.50 14.95 -11.36
N ALA A 55 -8.67 13.64 -11.53
CA ALA A 55 -7.72 12.64 -11.07
C ALA A 55 -6.46 12.55 -11.93
N VAL A 56 -6.54 12.84 -13.23
CA VAL A 56 -5.40 12.85 -14.17
C VAL A 56 -4.64 14.18 -14.11
N LYS A 57 -5.32 15.31 -13.92
CA LYS A 57 -4.72 16.65 -13.79
C LYS A 57 -3.87 16.72 -12.52
N LYS A 58 -2.54 16.71 -12.69
CA LYS A 58 -1.57 16.86 -11.60
C LYS A 58 -1.06 18.30 -11.51
N PRO A 59 -0.81 18.82 -10.31
CA PRO A 59 -0.18 20.12 -10.16
C PRO A 59 1.32 20.05 -10.59
N PRO A 60 1.88 21.11 -11.20
CA PRO A 60 3.18 21.04 -11.91
C PRO A 60 4.40 20.67 -11.07
N GLU A 61 4.32 20.85 -9.75
CA GLU A 61 5.35 20.55 -8.76
C GLU A 61 5.48 19.05 -8.45
N LEU A 62 4.48 18.22 -8.75
CA LEU A 62 4.66 16.77 -8.73
C LEU A 62 5.59 16.31 -9.85
N GLY A 63 5.58 17.03 -10.97
CA GLY A 63 6.28 16.66 -12.19
C GLY A 63 5.47 15.71 -13.05
N ARG A 64 6.15 15.01 -13.96
CA ARG A 64 5.52 14.01 -14.84
C ARG A 64 5.59 12.63 -14.21
N MET A 65 4.71 11.76 -14.68
CA MET A 65 4.74 10.36 -14.29
C MET A 65 5.92 9.65 -14.95
N VAL A 66 6.60 8.80 -14.18
CA VAL A 66 7.71 7.97 -14.67
C VAL A 66 7.18 6.93 -15.65
N SER A 67 7.79 6.83 -16.84
CA SER A 67 7.46 5.82 -17.84
C SER A 67 8.06 4.44 -17.49
N TYR A 68 7.56 3.37 -18.13
CA TYR A 68 8.13 2.03 -17.93
C TYR A 68 9.61 1.92 -18.29
N LYS A 69 10.04 2.62 -19.35
CA LYS A 69 11.45 2.64 -19.77
C LYS A 69 12.34 3.24 -18.67
N GLU A 70 11.92 4.38 -18.12
CA GLU A 70 12.67 5.06 -17.07
C GLU A 70 12.65 4.26 -15.76
N ALA A 71 11.53 3.61 -15.43
CA ALA A 71 11.47 2.74 -14.27
C ALA A 71 12.46 1.57 -14.34
N LEU A 72 12.71 0.99 -15.52
CA LEU A 72 13.73 -0.07 -15.71
C LEU A 72 15.14 0.41 -15.35
N GLU A 73 15.43 1.70 -15.54
CA GLU A 73 16.71 2.34 -15.20
C GLU A 73 16.76 2.81 -13.73
N MET A 74 15.61 2.93 -13.06
CA MET A 74 15.50 3.37 -11.67
C MET A 74 15.64 2.21 -10.66
N PRO A 75 16.67 2.18 -9.81
CA PRO A 75 16.87 1.12 -8.83
C PRO A 75 15.72 1.00 -7.81
N GLU A 76 14.95 2.07 -7.59
CA GLU A 76 13.74 2.10 -6.78
C GLU A 76 12.64 1.13 -7.24
N PHE A 77 12.56 0.84 -8.55
CA PHE A 77 11.54 -0.05 -9.13
C PHE A 77 12.04 -1.49 -9.31
N SER A 78 13.34 -1.74 -9.13
CA SER A 78 13.94 -3.05 -9.34
C SER A 78 13.33 -4.12 -8.43
N ARG A 79 13.02 -5.29 -9.00
CA ARG A 79 12.65 -6.49 -8.22
C ARG A 79 13.70 -6.87 -7.18
N ASP A 80 14.98 -6.61 -7.47
CA ASP A 80 16.10 -6.82 -6.55
C ASP A 80 16.34 -5.57 -5.68
N GLY A 81 15.68 -5.52 -4.52
CA GLY A 81 15.92 -4.54 -3.47
C GLY A 81 15.29 -3.15 -3.66
N GLY A 82 14.49 -2.91 -4.70
CA GLY A 82 13.74 -1.67 -4.88
C GLY A 82 12.59 -1.48 -3.87
N ARG A 83 12.07 -0.25 -3.78
CA ARG A 83 10.89 0.12 -2.97
C ARG A 83 9.60 -0.40 -3.59
N PHE A 84 9.55 -0.48 -4.91
CA PHE A 84 8.44 -0.95 -5.73
C PHE A 84 8.93 -2.05 -6.65
N LYS A 85 9.05 -3.28 -6.14
CA LYS A 85 9.62 -4.46 -6.81
C LYS A 85 8.82 -4.93 -8.03
N MET A 86 8.79 -4.13 -9.07
CA MET A 86 7.83 -4.22 -10.18
C MET A 86 8.50 -4.40 -11.52
N VAL A 87 9.70 -3.87 -11.74
CA VAL A 87 10.38 -3.97 -13.04
C VAL A 87 11.57 -4.96 -13.01
N PRO A 88 11.78 -5.73 -14.09
CA PRO A 88 10.85 -5.94 -15.20
C PRO A 88 9.54 -6.60 -14.71
N PHE A 89 8.41 -6.25 -15.34
CA PHE A 89 7.12 -6.86 -15.02
C PHE A 89 7.21 -8.39 -15.14
N TRP A 90 6.41 -9.07 -14.32
CA TRP A 90 6.33 -10.52 -14.32
C TRP A 90 5.71 -10.99 -15.64
N LYS A 91 5.89 -12.26 -16.01
CA LYS A 91 5.18 -12.79 -17.19
C LYS A 91 3.67 -12.72 -16.90
N PRO A 92 2.81 -12.43 -17.90
CA PRO A 92 1.38 -12.28 -17.64
C PRO A 92 0.77 -13.48 -16.93
N SER A 93 1.20 -14.71 -17.25
CA SER A 93 0.77 -15.95 -16.58
C SER A 93 1.15 -16.02 -15.10
N GLU A 94 2.38 -15.62 -14.74
CA GLU A 94 2.86 -15.58 -13.36
C GLU A 94 2.07 -14.56 -12.53
N GLU A 95 1.86 -13.37 -13.09
CA GLU A 95 1.13 -12.27 -12.45
C GLU A 95 -0.37 -12.61 -12.28
N ILE A 96 -0.99 -13.24 -13.29
CA ILE A 96 -2.34 -13.80 -13.20
C ILE A 96 -2.40 -14.86 -12.10
N ARG A 97 -1.48 -15.85 -12.09
CA ARG A 97 -1.48 -16.96 -11.12
C ARG A 97 -1.42 -16.44 -9.68
N VAL A 98 -0.55 -15.47 -9.39
CA VAL A 98 -0.38 -14.94 -8.03
C VAL A 98 -1.50 -13.99 -7.62
N PHE A 99 -1.88 -13.04 -8.49
CA PHE A 99 -2.73 -11.92 -8.07
C PHE A 99 -4.20 -12.03 -8.47
N ALA A 100 -4.55 -12.70 -9.59
CA ALA A 100 -5.96 -12.90 -9.95
C ALA A 100 -6.68 -13.70 -8.86
N PHE A 101 -6.04 -14.76 -8.38
CA PHE A 101 -6.57 -15.69 -7.38
C PHE A 101 -6.35 -15.21 -5.95
N GLN A 102 -6.02 -13.92 -5.74
CA GLN A 102 -5.68 -13.42 -4.41
C GLN A 102 -6.83 -13.59 -3.39
N ALA A 103 -8.10 -13.60 -3.80
CA ALA A 103 -9.22 -13.96 -2.92
C ALA A 103 -9.04 -15.30 -2.17
N PHE A 104 -8.32 -16.23 -2.79
CA PHE A 104 -8.02 -17.57 -2.26
C PHE A 104 -6.53 -17.73 -1.87
N ASN A 105 -5.63 -16.87 -2.37
CA ASN A 105 -4.18 -16.93 -2.12
C ASN A 105 -3.65 -15.91 -1.10
N SER A 106 -4.38 -14.84 -0.75
CA SER A 106 -3.97 -13.96 0.34
C SER A 106 -4.29 -14.62 1.66
N SER A 107 -3.40 -15.51 2.06
CA SER A 107 -3.46 -16.33 3.25
C SER A 107 -3.52 -15.44 4.49
N LEU A 108 -4.73 -15.23 4.98
CA LEU A 108 -5.04 -14.58 6.24
C LEU A 108 -4.35 -15.38 7.39
N HIS A 109 -4.25 -16.72 7.29
CA HIS A 109 -3.30 -17.60 8.02
C HIS A 109 -2.50 -18.46 7.04
N LYS A 110 -1.41 -19.10 7.47
CA LYS A 110 -0.61 -20.00 6.61
C LYS A 110 -1.43 -21.24 6.21
N ALA A 111 -1.90 -21.27 4.96
CA ALA A 111 -2.69 -22.37 4.43
C ALA A 111 -1.86 -23.67 4.38
N PRO A 112 -2.49 -24.86 4.33
CA PRO A 112 -1.77 -26.10 4.08
C PRO A 112 -1.00 -26.01 2.75
N SER A 113 0.22 -26.56 2.69
CA SER A 113 1.10 -26.48 1.51
C SER A 113 0.43 -26.96 0.21
N PHE A 114 -0.50 -27.92 0.31
CA PHE A 114 -1.34 -28.34 -0.81
C PHE A 114 -2.16 -27.18 -1.39
N PHE A 115 -2.85 -26.39 -0.56
CA PHE A 115 -3.60 -25.22 -1.00
C PHE A 115 -2.66 -24.10 -1.48
N GLU A 116 -1.56 -23.82 -0.78
CA GLU A 116 -0.58 -22.82 -1.23
C GLU A 116 -0.07 -23.09 -2.66
N ASN A 117 0.10 -24.38 -3.03
CA ASN A 117 0.59 -24.79 -4.35
C ASN A 117 -0.50 -24.97 -5.43
N HIS A 118 -1.71 -25.43 -5.05
CA HIS A 118 -2.75 -25.88 -5.98
C HIS A 118 -4.06 -25.05 -5.98
N THR A 119 -4.13 -23.94 -5.25
CA THR A 119 -5.38 -23.14 -5.18
C THR A 119 -5.85 -22.65 -6.55
N VAL A 120 -4.95 -22.29 -7.46
CA VAL A 120 -5.33 -21.82 -8.81
C VAL A 120 -5.98 -22.94 -9.61
N GLU A 121 -5.37 -24.11 -9.57
CA GLU A 121 -5.84 -25.35 -10.20
C GLU A 121 -7.21 -25.77 -9.64
N ILE A 122 -7.39 -25.69 -8.31
CA ILE A 122 -8.68 -25.97 -7.64
C ILE A 122 -9.78 -24.97 -8.09
N VAL A 123 -9.49 -23.67 -8.08
CA VAL A 123 -10.48 -22.64 -8.45
C VAL A 123 -10.88 -22.73 -9.93
N VAL A 124 -9.91 -23.01 -10.82
CA VAL A 124 -10.18 -23.26 -12.24
C VAL A 124 -11.00 -24.53 -12.43
N PHE A 125 -10.65 -25.63 -11.74
CA PHE A 125 -11.41 -26.89 -11.77
C PHE A 125 -12.86 -26.70 -11.31
N LEU A 126 -13.09 -25.96 -10.22
CA LEU A 126 -14.44 -25.62 -9.74
C LEU A 126 -15.23 -24.79 -10.76
N ALA A 127 -14.59 -23.82 -11.43
CA ALA A 127 -15.24 -23.05 -12.48
C ALA A 127 -15.65 -23.93 -13.68
N VAL A 128 -14.76 -24.84 -14.10
CA VAL A 128 -15.03 -25.82 -15.18
C VAL A 128 -16.15 -26.77 -14.79
N LEU A 129 -16.14 -27.35 -13.58
CA LEU A 129 -17.23 -28.18 -13.08
C LEU A 129 -18.57 -27.44 -13.08
N LEU A 130 -18.60 -26.19 -12.61
CA LEU A 130 -19.81 -25.38 -12.62
C LEU A 130 -20.34 -25.17 -14.06
N VAL A 131 -19.47 -24.93 -15.04
CA VAL A 131 -19.85 -24.84 -16.46
C VAL A 131 -20.43 -26.17 -16.96
N ILE A 132 -19.74 -27.30 -16.72
CA ILE A 132 -20.19 -28.63 -17.14
C ILE A 132 -21.56 -28.98 -16.53
N PHE A 133 -21.75 -28.80 -15.22
CA PHE A 133 -23.02 -29.05 -14.55
C PHE A 133 -24.15 -28.13 -15.08
N GLY A 134 -23.83 -26.89 -15.45
CA GLY A 134 -24.76 -25.99 -16.11
C GLY A 134 -25.18 -26.52 -17.48
N MET A 135 -24.22 -26.91 -18.33
CA MET A 135 -24.47 -27.49 -19.65
C MET A 135 -25.35 -28.75 -19.56
N VAL A 136 -25.01 -29.70 -18.68
CA VAL A 136 -25.79 -30.92 -18.43
C VAL A 136 -27.22 -30.60 -17.99
N ARG A 137 -27.41 -29.59 -17.14
CA ARG A 137 -28.74 -29.13 -16.70
C ARG A 137 -29.44 -28.15 -17.66
N ARG A 138 -28.83 -27.83 -18.81
CA ARG A 138 -29.27 -26.81 -19.78
C ARG A 138 -29.53 -25.44 -19.12
N LYS A 139 -28.66 -25.03 -18.19
CA LYS A 139 -28.70 -23.75 -17.47
C LYS A 139 -27.36 -23.01 -17.61
N PRO A 140 -27.36 -21.69 -17.85
CA PRO A 140 -26.13 -20.91 -17.78
C PRO A 140 -25.65 -20.82 -16.33
N SER A 141 -24.44 -21.33 -16.07
CA SER A 141 -23.78 -21.23 -14.76
C SER A 141 -23.41 -19.79 -14.48
N PHE A 142 -22.63 -19.18 -15.38
CA PHE A 142 -22.31 -17.76 -15.33
C PHE A 142 -23.27 -16.97 -16.19
N ARG A 143 -23.76 -15.84 -15.68
CA ARG A 143 -24.56 -14.90 -16.47
C ARG A 143 -23.65 -14.14 -17.44
N LEU A 144 -24.22 -13.66 -18.56
CA LEU A 144 -23.48 -12.90 -19.56
C LEU A 144 -22.79 -11.67 -18.94
N GLU A 145 -23.43 -11.04 -17.96
CA GLU A 145 -22.89 -9.89 -17.23
C GLU A 145 -21.63 -10.26 -16.42
N CYS A 146 -21.53 -11.49 -15.88
CA CYS A 146 -20.34 -11.98 -15.19
C CYS A 146 -19.20 -12.25 -16.19
N VAL A 147 -19.50 -12.84 -17.35
CA VAL A 147 -18.52 -13.08 -18.42
C VAL A 147 -18.00 -11.77 -19.00
N ALA A 148 -18.87 -10.81 -19.26
CA ALA A 148 -18.49 -9.47 -19.71
C ALA A 148 -17.61 -8.75 -18.68
N PHE A 149 -17.90 -8.90 -17.38
CA PHE A 149 -17.04 -8.36 -16.32
C PHE A 149 -15.66 -9.04 -16.33
N LEU A 150 -15.58 -10.36 -16.43
CA LEU A 150 -14.30 -11.09 -16.54
C LEU A 150 -13.46 -10.63 -17.75
N VAL A 151 -14.09 -10.46 -18.92
CA VAL A 151 -13.43 -9.94 -20.12
C VAL A 151 -12.92 -8.51 -19.89
N ALA A 152 -13.72 -7.63 -19.27
CA ALA A 152 -13.31 -6.27 -18.93
C ALA A 152 -12.12 -6.22 -17.95
N ILE A 153 -12.03 -7.18 -17.01
CA ILE A 153 -10.88 -7.32 -16.11
C ILE A 153 -9.61 -7.61 -16.91
N PHE A 154 -9.64 -8.59 -17.81
CA PHE A 154 -8.47 -8.93 -18.62
C PHE A 154 -8.09 -7.82 -19.60
N ILE A 155 -9.05 -7.18 -20.27
CA ILE A 155 -8.79 -6.03 -21.15
C ILE A 155 -8.10 -4.92 -20.36
N THR A 156 -8.66 -4.49 -19.23
CA THR A 156 -8.07 -3.40 -18.43
C THR A 156 -6.72 -3.77 -17.83
N TYR A 157 -6.49 -5.03 -17.45
CA TYR A 157 -5.18 -5.54 -17.05
C TYR A 157 -4.15 -5.43 -18.18
N PHE A 158 -4.45 -5.92 -19.39
CA PHE A 158 -3.52 -5.84 -20.52
C PHE A 158 -3.29 -4.39 -20.97
N CYS A 159 -4.33 -3.54 -20.99
CA CYS A 159 -4.17 -2.10 -21.19
C CYS A 159 -3.24 -1.48 -20.12
N ALA A 160 -3.37 -1.85 -18.85
CA ALA A 160 -2.51 -1.33 -17.80
C ALA A 160 -1.04 -1.77 -17.95
N ARG A 161 -0.77 -2.94 -18.56
CA ARG A 161 0.59 -3.36 -18.92
C ARG A 161 1.18 -2.51 -20.06
N LEU A 162 0.38 -2.19 -21.08
CA LEU A 162 0.79 -1.36 -22.21
C LEU A 162 1.01 0.10 -21.78
N PHE A 163 0.07 0.66 -21.01
CA PHE A 163 0.10 2.01 -20.46
C PHE A 163 0.60 2.00 -19.01
N ALA A 164 1.69 1.28 -18.78
CA ALA A 164 2.34 1.10 -17.49
C ALA A 164 2.52 2.44 -16.74
N PHE A 165 2.15 2.44 -15.46
CA PHE A 165 2.11 3.59 -14.56
C PHE A 165 1.06 4.66 -14.89
N TYR A 166 0.84 5.02 -16.16
CA TYR A 166 -0.27 5.90 -16.58
C TYR A 166 -1.63 5.35 -16.13
N LEU A 167 -1.83 4.05 -16.34
CA LEU A 167 -2.92 3.28 -15.75
C LEU A 167 -2.47 2.58 -14.46
N PHE A 168 -1.64 3.21 -13.64
CA PHE A 168 -1.09 2.67 -12.40
C PHE A 168 -0.38 1.30 -12.58
N VAL A 169 -0.40 0.44 -11.55
CA VAL A 169 0.29 -0.86 -11.56
C VAL A 169 -0.63 -1.96 -12.11
N PRO A 170 -0.24 -2.74 -13.14
CA PRO A 170 -1.12 -3.72 -13.79
C PRO A 170 -1.77 -4.72 -12.83
N GLN A 171 -0.98 -5.28 -11.91
CA GLN A 171 -1.43 -6.12 -10.80
C GLN A 171 -2.75 -5.68 -10.15
N ARG A 172 -2.96 -4.38 -9.92
CA ARG A 172 -4.16 -3.88 -9.22
C ARG A 172 -5.46 -4.11 -10.01
N TYR A 173 -5.37 -4.12 -11.34
CA TYR A 173 -6.50 -4.30 -12.25
C TYR A 173 -6.97 -5.75 -12.31
N ILE A 174 -6.11 -6.71 -11.97
CA ILE A 174 -6.52 -8.10 -11.84
C ILE A 174 -6.83 -8.47 -10.38
N GLN A 175 -6.01 -8.03 -9.41
CA GLN A 175 -6.14 -8.36 -7.99
C GLN A 175 -7.53 -8.05 -7.38
N ILE A 176 -7.93 -6.78 -7.42
CA ILE A 176 -9.17 -6.35 -6.76
C ILE A 176 -10.39 -6.77 -7.58
N PRO A 177 -10.44 -6.55 -8.91
CA PRO A 177 -11.60 -6.94 -9.71
C PRO A 177 -11.84 -8.45 -9.78
N MET A 178 -10.80 -9.30 -9.84
CA MET A 178 -10.99 -10.75 -9.79
C MET A 178 -11.55 -11.21 -8.45
N THR A 179 -11.10 -10.60 -7.34
CA THR A 179 -11.69 -10.86 -6.01
C THR A 179 -13.20 -10.56 -6.00
N VAL A 180 -13.61 -9.43 -6.56
CA VAL A 180 -15.04 -9.10 -6.72
C VAL A 180 -15.76 -10.07 -7.67
N PHE A 181 -15.12 -10.46 -8.79
CA PHE A 181 -15.67 -11.44 -9.73
C PHE A 181 -15.93 -12.78 -9.05
N PHE A 182 -14.99 -13.30 -8.26
CA PHE A 182 -15.15 -14.57 -7.55
C PHE A 182 -16.26 -14.49 -6.50
N VAL A 183 -16.23 -13.47 -5.62
CA VAL A 183 -17.23 -13.28 -4.56
C VAL A 183 -18.64 -13.11 -5.11
N ALA A 184 -18.82 -12.45 -6.25
CA ALA A 184 -20.13 -12.30 -6.86
C ALA A 184 -20.55 -13.51 -7.72
N SER A 185 -19.65 -14.01 -8.57
CA SER A 185 -20.03 -14.93 -9.66
C SER A 185 -20.09 -16.38 -9.22
N PHE A 186 -19.24 -16.83 -8.29
CA PHE A 186 -19.24 -18.24 -7.86
C PHE A 186 -20.50 -18.60 -7.06
N PRO A 187 -20.95 -17.80 -6.05
CA PRO A 187 -22.22 -18.06 -5.36
C PRO A 187 -23.43 -18.03 -6.31
N LEU A 188 -23.45 -17.09 -7.27
CA LEU A 188 -24.51 -17.02 -8.28
C LEU A 188 -24.51 -18.23 -9.23
N ALA A 189 -23.33 -18.75 -9.60
CA ALA A 189 -23.20 -19.92 -10.46
C ALA A 189 -23.63 -21.21 -9.74
N VAL A 190 -23.17 -21.41 -8.50
CA VAL A 190 -23.63 -22.47 -7.61
C VAL A 190 -25.16 -22.41 -7.48
N TRP A 191 -25.72 -21.25 -7.11
CA TRP A 191 -27.15 -21.08 -6.96
C TRP A 191 -27.93 -21.36 -8.26
N SER A 192 -27.44 -20.91 -9.42
CA SER A 192 -28.05 -21.13 -10.73
C SER A 192 -28.09 -22.62 -11.10
N VAL A 193 -26.96 -23.32 -10.95
CA VAL A 193 -26.77 -24.73 -11.32
C VAL A 193 -27.60 -25.66 -10.44
N PHE A 194 -27.72 -25.38 -9.13
CA PHE A 194 -28.46 -26.23 -8.19
C PHE A 194 -29.93 -25.88 -8.01
N ARG A 195 -30.44 -24.77 -8.59
CA ARG A 195 -31.87 -24.41 -8.50
C ARG A 195 -32.77 -25.49 -9.12
N GLY A 196 -33.89 -25.79 -8.46
CA GLY A 196 -34.97 -26.60 -9.03
C GLY A 196 -35.64 -25.97 -10.27
N LYS A 197 -36.68 -26.64 -10.81
CA LYS A 197 -37.54 -26.05 -11.86
C LYS A 197 -38.64 -25.16 -11.27
N THR A 198 -39.25 -25.60 -10.17
CA THR A 198 -40.46 -25.03 -9.57
C THR A 198 -40.20 -24.14 -8.35
N ASP A 199 -39.05 -24.28 -7.70
CA ASP A 199 -38.84 -23.64 -6.39
C ASP A 199 -38.24 -22.22 -6.49
N GLN A 200 -38.83 -21.30 -5.72
CA GLN A 200 -38.34 -19.95 -5.48
C GLN A 200 -37.67 -19.80 -4.10
N ARG A 201 -37.99 -20.66 -3.12
CA ARG A 201 -37.47 -20.58 -1.74
C ARG A 201 -36.08 -21.18 -1.57
N GLY A 202 -35.64 -21.99 -2.53
CA GLY A 202 -34.28 -22.52 -2.61
C GLY A 202 -34.18 -23.91 -2.01
N SER A 203 -33.58 -24.84 -2.76
CA SER A 203 -33.44 -26.23 -2.33
C SER A 203 -32.24 -26.43 -1.41
N LEU A 204 -32.30 -27.45 -0.54
CA LEU A 204 -31.20 -27.85 0.35
C LEU A 204 -29.87 -27.98 -0.40
N THR A 205 -29.89 -28.52 -1.63
CA THR A 205 -28.72 -28.64 -2.52
C THR A 205 -28.06 -27.30 -2.87
N GLN A 206 -28.81 -26.20 -2.98
CA GLN A 206 -28.25 -24.87 -3.22
C GLN A 206 -27.52 -24.35 -1.98
N TYR A 207 -28.13 -24.50 -0.80
CA TYR A 207 -27.51 -24.14 0.47
C TYR A 207 -26.25 -24.98 0.74
N MET A 208 -26.29 -26.30 0.54
CA MET A 208 -25.12 -27.16 0.65
C MET A 208 -24.00 -26.76 -0.33
N GLY A 209 -24.34 -26.39 -1.57
CA GLY A 209 -23.36 -25.89 -2.53
C GLY A 209 -22.70 -24.57 -2.09
N LEU A 210 -23.48 -23.66 -1.49
CA LEU A 210 -22.95 -22.41 -0.92
C LEU A 210 -22.09 -22.64 0.33
N VAL A 211 -22.47 -23.58 1.20
CA VAL A 211 -21.67 -23.98 2.37
C VAL A 211 -20.35 -24.62 1.91
N PHE A 212 -20.38 -25.51 0.91
CA PHE A 212 -19.17 -26.11 0.34
C PHE A 212 -18.22 -25.06 -0.25
N LEU A 213 -18.75 -24.11 -1.03
CA LEU A 213 -17.97 -22.96 -1.52
C LEU A 213 -17.42 -22.11 -0.36
N GLY A 214 -18.23 -21.88 0.69
CA GLY A 214 -17.81 -21.17 1.90
C GLY A 214 -16.69 -21.88 2.67
N VAL A 215 -16.70 -23.22 2.72
CA VAL A 215 -15.61 -24.03 3.30
C VAL A 215 -14.34 -23.91 2.47
N ILE A 216 -14.42 -23.99 1.13
CA ILE A 216 -13.25 -23.79 0.26
C ILE A 216 -12.65 -22.40 0.45
N VAL A 217 -13.50 -21.36 0.52
CA VAL A 217 -13.07 -19.99 0.82
C VAL A 217 -12.46 -19.91 2.23
N ALA A 218 -13.08 -20.47 3.26
CA ALA A 218 -12.55 -20.41 4.62
C ALA A 218 -11.18 -21.12 4.76
N VAL A 219 -11.01 -22.28 4.13
CA VAL A 219 -9.77 -23.08 4.15
C VAL A 219 -8.67 -22.44 3.30
N GLY A 220 -8.99 -21.88 2.14
CA GLY A 220 -8.02 -21.21 1.27
C GLY A 220 -7.66 -19.80 1.75
N SER A 221 -8.65 -18.99 2.12
CA SER A 221 -8.45 -17.58 2.48
C SER A 221 -7.72 -17.41 3.82
N GLY A 222 -7.97 -18.22 4.86
CA GLY A 222 -7.31 -18.15 6.17
C GLY A 222 -8.10 -17.39 7.27
N SER A 223 -7.47 -16.86 8.34
CA SER A 223 -8.19 -16.26 9.50
C SER A 223 -8.67 -14.78 9.41
N GLY A 224 -7.89 -13.70 9.51
CA GLY A 224 -6.44 -13.54 9.73
C GLY A 224 -5.89 -12.21 9.16
N LEU A 225 -4.66 -11.83 9.51
CA LEU A 225 -4.20 -10.42 9.59
C LEU A 225 -2.68 -10.28 9.36
N TYR A 226 -2.11 -11.07 8.43
CA TYR A 226 -0.66 -11.18 8.23
C TYR A 226 -0.27 -11.00 6.75
N GLY A 227 0.87 -10.34 6.49
CA GLY A 227 1.42 -10.10 5.15
C GLY A 227 1.71 -8.63 4.83
N ASP A 228 2.45 -8.41 3.73
CA ASP A 228 2.98 -7.10 3.29
C ASP A 228 1.91 -6.07 2.88
N ALA A 229 0.63 -6.45 2.86
CA ALA A 229 -0.48 -5.56 2.54
C ALA A 229 -0.69 -4.43 3.58
N ASN A 230 0.05 -4.43 4.69
CA ASN A 230 0.13 -3.35 5.70
C ASN A 230 -1.18 -2.93 6.40
N PHE A 231 -2.33 -3.54 6.10
CA PHE A 231 -3.63 -3.23 6.74
C PHE A 231 -3.68 -3.53 8.25
N ASN A 232 -2.68 -4.22 8.80
CA ASN A 232 -2.63 -4.70 10.18
C ASN A 232 -1.68 -3.89 11.08
N LYS A 233 -1.30 -2.68 10.65
CA LYS A 233 -0.60 -1.70 11.50
C LYS A 233 -1.57 -1.23 12.59
N VAL A 234 -1.43 -1.73 13.83
CA VAL A 234 -2.19 -1.24 14.99
C VAL A 234 -1.46 -0.07 15.67
N ARG A 235 -2.23 0.86 16.27
CA ARG A 235 -1.69 2.08 16.91
C ARG A 235 -0.63 1.79 17.98
N THR A 236 -0.71 0.65 18.66
CA THR A 236 0.19 0.19 19.72
C THR A 236 1.41 -0.59 19.22
N GLN A 237 1.55 -0.86 17.92
CA GLN A 237 2.65 -1.66 17.35
C GLN A 237 4.05 -1.04 17.62
N LYS A 238 4.10 0.27 17.90
CA LYS A 238 5.31 1.03 18.25
C LYS A 238 5.34 1.45 19.73
N GLY A 239 4.73 0.65 20.61
CA GLY A 239 4.55 1.00 22.02
C GLY A 239 3.58 2.17 22.18
N HIS A 240 3.88 3.07 23.13
CA HIS A 240 3.05 4.24 23.41
C HIS A 240 3.43 5.50 22.60
N LEU A 241 4.42 5.40 21.71
CA LEU A 241 4.98 6.53 20.95
C LEU A 241 3.91 7.40 20.28
N TRP A 242 2.96 6.80 19.55
CA TRP A 242 1.93 7.57 18.83
C TRP A 242 0.88 8.19 19.75
N ASN A 243 0.64 7.62 20.92
CA ASN A 243 -0.19 8.25 21.95
C ASN A 243 0.52 9.49 22.50
N TRP A 244 1.82 9.38 22.78
CA TRP A 244 2.63 10.50 23.24
C TRP A 244 2.74 11.61 22.18
N VAL A 245 3.10 11.29 20.94
CA VAL A 245 3.21 12.27 19.84
C VAL A 245 1.90 13.03 19.64
N ARG A 246 0.77 12.32 19.58
CA ARG A 246 -0.56 12.93 19.38
C ARG A 246 -0.97 13.84 20.54
N LYS A 247 -0.57 13.52 21.77
CA LYS A 247 -0.96 14.27 22.98
C LYS A 247 -0.02 15.46 23.30
N TYR A 248 1.28 15.33 23.07
CA TYR A 248 2.29 16.26 23.62
C TYR A 248 3.09 17.05 22.58
N THR A 249 2.82 16.90 21.27
CA THR A 249 3.43 17.75 20.23
C THR A 249 2.39 18.70 19.61
N PRO A 250 2.76 19.92 19.16
CA PRO A 250 1.85 20.82 18.42
C PRO A 250 1.24 20.17 17.18
N LYS A 251 -0.02 20.47 16.83
CA LYS A 251 -0.71 19.87 15.66
C LYS A 251 0.04 20.07 14.32
N ASN A 252 0.73 21.20 14.18
CA ASN A 252 1.53 21.55 13.02
C ASN A 252 2.96 20.99 13.05
N ALA A 253 3.37 20.25 14.08
CA ALA A 253 4.74 19.76 14.22
C ALA A 253 5.20 18.93 13.00
N LEU A 254 6.42 19.20 12.54
CA LEU A 254 7.14 18.47 11.51
C LEU A 254 8.09 17.47 12.18
N ILE A 255 7.87 16.19 11.95
CA ILE A 255 8.55 15.09 12.65
C ILE A 255 9.39 14.28 11.67
N ALA A 256 10.69 14.13 11.97
CA ALA A 256 11.63 13.30 11.22
C ALA A 256 12.12 12.11 12.07
N GLY A 257 12.86 11.19 11.45
CA GLY A 257 13.33 9.95 12.07
C GLY A 257 13.70 8.90 11.03
N HIS A 258 13.98 7.66 11.45
CA HIS A 258 14.15 6.57 10.48
C HIS A 258 12.86 6.37 9.66
N PRO A 259 12.86 6.44 8.31
CA PRO A 259 11.62 6.50 7.52
C PRO A 259 10.62 5.35 7.75
N THR A 260 11.10 4.13 7.99
CA THR A 260 10.26 2.95 8.32
C THR A 260 9.73 2.93 9.76
N HIS A 261 10.30 3.75 10.65
CA HIS A 261 9.87 3.85 12.05
C HIS A 261 8.84 4.95 12.24
N ILE A 262 9.04 6.09 11.59
CA ILE A 262 8.10 7.23 11.61
C ILE A 262 6.93 7.08 10.63
N ASP A 263 6.80 5.93 9.99
CA ASP A 263 5.78 5.65 8.97
C ASP A 263 4.33 5.79 9.48
N GLY A 264 4.11 5.49 10.77
CA GLY A 264 2.83 5.69 11.44
C GLY A 264 2.54 7.12 11.92
N VAL A 265 3.45 8.08 11.74
CA VAL A 265 3.34 9.42 12.36
C VAL A 265 2.13 10.22 11.86
N MET A 266 1.81 10.10 10.56
CA MET A 266 0.67 10.78 9.95
C MET A 266 -0.66 10.15 10.37
N LEU A 267 -0.73 8.81 10.38
CA LEU A 267 -1.95 8.05 10.66
C LEU A 267 -2.30 7.97 12.15
N PHE A 268 -1.31 7.74 13.02
CA PHE A 268 -1.53 7.49 14.45
C PHE A 268 -1.09 8.64 15.37
N GLY A 269 -0.07 9.39 14.93
CA GLY A 269 0.39 10.59 15.62
C GLY A 269 -0.41 11.84 15.23
N GLU A 270 -1.07 11.82 14.06
CA GLU A 270 -1.76 12.98 13.46
C GLU A 270 -0.82 14.20 13.31
N ARG A 271 0.42 13.98 12.86
CA ARG A 271 1.44 15.02 12.65
C ARG A 271 2.09 14.90 11.28
N ARG A 272 2.74 15.98 10.82
CA ARG A 272 3.41 16.02 9.52
C ARG A 272 4.69 15.18 9.59
N GLY A 273 4.76 14.11 8.81
CA GLY A 273 6.02 13.37 8.60
C GLY A 273 6.91 14.11 7.62
N TYR A 274 8.20 14.25 7.93
CA TYR A 274 9.18 14.91 7.06
C TYR A 274 9.41 14.10 5.76
N ALA A 275 9.73 12.81 5.92
CA ALA A 275 9.67 11.78 4.87
C ALA A 275 9.54 10.39 5.50
N THR A 276 8.57 9.60 5.05
CA THR A 276 8.32 8.22 5.49
C THR A 276 8.39 7.21 4.34
N THR A 277 8.37 5.92 4.65
CA THR A 277 8.37 4.86 3.66
C THR A 277 7.10 4.82 2.80
N GLU A 278 5.92 5.17 3.32
CA GLU A 278 4.70 5.36 2.49
C GLU A 278 4.71 6.68 1.67
N THR A 279 5.49 7.70 2.04
CA THR A 279 5.66 8.89 1.16
C THR A 279 6.66 8.65 0.02
N ALA A 280 7.50 7.61 0.13
CA ALA A 280 8.63 7.31 -0.76
C ALA A 280 8.22 6.67 -2.09
N HIS A 281 7.22 7.23 -2.78
CA HIS A 281 6.63 6.67 -3.99
C HIS A 281 7.28 7.28 -5.24
N PRO A 282 8.03 6.49 -6.06
CA PRO A 282 8.85 6.98 -7.16
C PRO A 282 8.08 7.17 -8.48
N PHE A 283 6.75 7.29 -8.46
CA PHE A 283 5.93 7.40 -9.67
C PHE A 283 5.96 8.77 -10.34
N TYR A 284 6.40 9.83 -9.66
CA TYR A 284 6.45 11.19 -10.18
C TYR A 284 7.83 11.79 -9.96
N ASP A 285 8.46 12.30 -11.03
CA ASP A 285 9.89 12.63 -11.05
C ASP A 285 10.29 13.75 -10.06
N LYS A 286 9.66 14.93 -10.16
CA LYS A 286 9.98 16.08 -9.28
C LYS A 286 9.61 15.82 -7.81
N TYR A 287 8.43 15.22 -7.58
CA TYR A 287 8.00 14.82 -6.24
C TYR A 287 9.01 13.85 -5.62
N TYR A 288 9.37 12.79 -6.35
CA TYR A 288 10.25 11.77 -5.82
C TYR A 288 11.68 12.28 -5.62
N ALA A 289 12.22 13.13 -6.51
CA ALA A 289 13.51 13.79 -6.29
C ALA A 289 13.53 14.57 -4.96
N LYS A 290 12.45 15.31 -4.66
CA LYS A 290 12.29 16.03 -3.38
C LYS A 290 12.21 15.07 -2.19
N ILE A 291 11.42 14.00 -2.28
CA ILE A 291 11.29 13.01 -1.19
C ILE A 291 12.60 12.23 -0.98
N LYS A 292 13.32 11.86 -2.05
CA LYS A 292 14.61 11.18 -1.99
C LYS A 292 15.65 11.99 -1.21
N LYS A 293 15.78 13.29 -1.52
CA LYS A 293 16.63 14.22 -0.74
C LYS A 293 16.25 14.22 0.74
N ARG A 294 14.95 14.26 1.07
CA ARG A 294 14.47 14.22 2.46
C ARG A 294 14.74 12.88 3.15
N LEU A 295 14.62 11.75 2.44
CA LEU A 295 14.95 10.43 2.96
C LEU A 295 16.46 10.34 3.28
N GLU A 296 17.33 10.82 2.39
CA GLU A 296 18.77 10.88 2.63
C GLU A 296 19.11 11.73 3.87
N ILE A 297 18.51 12.91 4.00
CA ILE A 297 18.67 13.78 5.17
C ILE A 297 18.19 13.06 6.45
N SER A 298 17.01 12.45 6.43
CA SER A 298 16.43 11.76 7.59
C SER A 298 17.24 10.53 7.99
N LEU A 299 17.87 9.83 7.04
CA LEU A 299 18.79 8.73 7.28
C LEU A 299 20.14 9.21 7.83
N LYS A 300 20.73 10.27 7.25
CA LYS A 300 21.97 10.91 7.75
C LYS A 300 21.78 11.43 9.18
N ALA A 301 20.67 12.08 9.47
CA ALA A 301 20.27 12.50 10.82
C ALA A 301 20.14 11.30 11.77
N HIS A 302 19.46 10.22 11.35
CA HIS A 302 19.27 9.03 12.19
C HIS A 302 20.59 8.34 12.54
N TYR A 303 21.61 8.41 11.67
CA TYR A 303 22.94 7.83 11.91
C TYR A 303 24.04 8.89 12.12
N ALA A 304 23.68 10.11 12.54
CA ALA A 304 24.63 11.18 12.88
C ALA A 304 25.57 10.73 14.01
N ARG A 305 26.83 11.22 14.02
CA ARG A 305 27.85 10.83 15.01
C ARG A 305 27.62 11.47 16.38
N SER A 306 27.05 12.68 16.40
CA SER A 306 26.83 13.47 17.60
C SER A 306 25.50 14.21 17.57
N LEU A 307 25.02 14.65 18.73
CA LEU A 307 23.85 15.52 18.83
C LEU A 307 24.06 16.86 18.12
N LYS A 308 25.31 17.37 18.05
CA LYS A 308 25.67 18.56 17.27
C LYS A 308 25.51 18.33 15.76
N GLU A 309 25.94 17.18 15.24
CA GLU A 309 25.75 16.81 13.83
C GLU A 309 24.26 16.61 13.50
N LEU A 310 23.51 15.90 14.35
CA LEU A 310 22.05 15.75 14.24
C LEU A 310 21.35 17.12 14.13
N ALA A 311 21.70 18.03 15.05
CA ALA A 311 21.19 19.38 15.10
C ALA A 311 21.52 20.17 13.81
N LEU A 312 22.77 20.13 13.35
CA LEU A 312 23.21 20.80 12.11
C LEU A 312 22.48 20.27 10.86
N ILE A 313 22.28 18.95 10.74
CA ILE A 313 21.58 18.33 9.61
C ILE A 313 20.11 18.78 9.54
N LEU A 314 19.42 18.89 10.69
CA LEU A 314 17.98 19.10 10.74
C LEU A 314 17.56 20.58 10.84
N LYS A 315 18.46 21.49 11.23
CA LYS A 315 18.14 22.91 11.41
C LYS A 315 17.63 23.59 10.14
N PRO A 316 18.24 23.39 8.95
CA PRO A 316 17.76 24.02 7.71
C PRO A 316 16.39 23.50 7.25
N GLU A 317 15.98 22.33 7.73
CA GLU A 317 14.77 21.63 7.27
C GLU A 317 13.54 21.91 8.15
N GLY A 318 13.69 22.70 9.21
CA GLY A 318 12.58 23.13 10.08
C GLY A 318 11.91 21.97 10.84
N VAL A 319 12.66 20.92 11.19
CA VAL A 319 12.14 19.77 11.93
C VAL A 319 12.01 20.11 13.41
N ASP A 320 10.79 19.96 13.95
CA ASP A 320 10.47 20.24 15.35
C ASP A 320 10.89 19.09 16.29
N TYR A 321 10.65 17.85 15.87
CA TYR A 321 10.97 16.65 16.64
C TYR A 321 11.64 15.57 15.80
N PHE A 322 12.62 14.88 16.40
CA PHE A 322 13.29 13.74 15.79
C PHE A 322 13.04 12.45 16.58
N ILE A 323 12.73 11.35 15.89
CA ILE A 323 12.43 10.05 16.51
C ILE A 323 13.47 9.00 16.14
N PHE A 324 14.25 8.57 17.14
CA PHE A 324 15.18 7.46 17.02
C PHE A 324 14.47 6.11 17.25
N LYS A 325 14.59 5.19 16.29
CA LYS A 325 14.34 3.75 16.48
C LYS A 325 15.48 3.10 17.28
N ARG A 326 15.31 2.91 18.58
CA ARG A 326 16.32 2.37 19.53
C ARG A 326 16.96 1.05 19.05
N LYS A 327 16.15 0.10 18.57
CA LYS A 327 16.62 -1.23 18.15
C LYS A 327 17.58 -1.21 16.95
N ASN A 328 17.67 -0.10 16.19
CA ASN A 328 18.66 0.03 15.10
C ASN A 328 20.10 0.21 15.60
N PHE A 329 20.32 0.63 16.87
CA PHE A 329 21.66 0.92 17.42
C PHE A 329 22.24 -0.22 18.26
N TYR A 330 21.78 -1.44 18.02
CA TYR A 330 22.41 -2.65 18.54
C TYR A 330 23.47 -3.12 17.52
N PRO A 331 24.65 -3.64 17.93
CA PRO A 331 25.74 -3.96 17.01
C PRO A 331 25.32 -4.84 15.82
N GLU A 332 24.53 -5.89 16.08
CA GLU A 332 24.02 -6.78 15.01
C GLU A 332 22.97 -6.13 14.11
N ALA A 333 22.21 -5.17 14.64
CA ALA A 333 21.23 -4.41 13.85
C ALA A 333 21.92 -3.41 12.91
N LEU A 334 23.01 -2.78 13.34
CA LEU A 334 23.83 -1.89 12.51
C LEU A 334 24.43 -2.65 11.32
N LYS A 335 25.12 -3.78 11.56
CA LYS A 335 25.70 -4.63 10.50
C LYS A 335 24.67 -5.01 9.42
N LYS A 336 23.46 -5.37 9.86
CA LYS A 336 22.33 -5.81 8.99
C LYS A 336 21.45 -4.66 8.49
N SER A 337 21.72 -3.41 8.86
CA SER A 337 20.87 -2.28 8.52
C SER A 337 20.90 -2.00 7.02
N ARG A 338 19.73 -1.97 6.38
CA ARG A 338 19.54 -1.67 4.96
C ARG A 338 18.24 -0.89 4.79
N TYR A 339 18.12 -0.20 3.67
CA TYR A 339 16.85 0.32 3.18
C TYR A 339 16.62 -0.23 1.76
N PHE A 340 15.80 0.42 0.94
CA PHE A 340 15.66 0.04 -0.47
C PHE A 340 16.73 0.71 -1.34
N ARG A 341 17.04 0.15 -2.52
CA ARG A 341 18.01 0.73 -3.46
C ARG A 341 17.52 2.06 -4.04
N PRO A 342 18.36 3.10 -4.14
CA PRO A 342 19.81 3.10 -3.92
C PRO A 342 20.24 3.52 -2.51
N LEU A 343 19.28 3.80 -1.61
CA LEU A 343 19.54 4.30 -0.26
C LEU A 343 20.13 3.24 0.68
N ASP A 344 20.12 1.95 0.31
CA ASP A 344 20.77 0.87 1.04
C ASP A 344 22.31 1.02 1.08
N VAL A 345 22.91 1.61 0.04
CA VAL A 345 24.35 1.95 0.00
C VAL A 345 24.66 3.02 1.05
N LEU A 346 23.90 4.13 1.05
CA LEU A 346 24.02 5.20 2.04
C LEU A 346 23.83 4.67 3.47
N VAL A 347 22.82 3.83 3.71
CA VAL A 347 22.62 3.23 5.04
C VAL A 347 23.82 2.38 5.45
N ARG A 348 24.37 1.56 4.54
CA ARG A 348 25.53 0.69 4.81
C ARG A 348 26.77 1.50 5.19
N GLU A 349 27.04 2.58 4.47
CA GLU A 349 28.11 3.54 4.78
C GLU A 349 27.91 4.17 6.16
N LEU A 350 26.71 4.72 6.41
CA LEU A 350 26.37 5.36 7.68
C LEU A 350 26.46 4.40 8.89
N THR A 351 26.15 3.11 8.70
CA THR A 351 26.21 2.09 9.77
C THR A 351 27.54 1.35 9.91
N SER A 352 28.56 1.71 9.12
CA SER A 352 29.89 1.06 9.16
C SER A 352 30.74 1.41 10.40
N ARG A 353 30.34 2.45 11.14
CA ARG A 353 31.08 3.05 12.28
C ARG A 353 30.94 2.21 13.54
N ARG A 354 31.82 2.39 14.55
CA ARG A 354 31.73 1.64 15.82
C ARG A 354 30.39 1.97 16.47
N TYR A 355 29.78 0.98 17.15
CA TYR A 355 28.42 1.12 17.70
C TYR A 355 28.28 2.25 18.74
N THR A 356 29.39 2.73 19.30
CA THR A 356 29.53 3.88 20.21
C THR A 356 29.36 5.23 19.53
N ASP A 357 29.65 5.33 18.23
CA ASP A 357 29.97 6.58 17.53
C ASP A 357 28.71 7.24 16.92
N TYR A 358 27.57 7.10 17.59
CA TYR A 358 26.27 7.61 17.10
C TYR A 358 25.63 8.54 18.13
N ALA A 359 24.97 9.60 17.66
CA ALA A 359 24.25 10.58 18.46
C ALA A 359 23.28 9.93 19.46
N TYR A 360 22.64 8.83 19.07
CA TYR A 360 21.78 8.02 19.93
C TYR A 360 22.46 7.52 21.22
N LYS A 361 23.78 7.28 21.21
CA LYS A 361 24.54 6.83 22.39
C LYS A 361 24.86 7.96 23.37
N GLN A 362 24.75 9.21 22.93
CA GLN A 362 24.89 10.40 23.78
C GLN A 362 23.58 10.71 24.55
N LEU A 363 22.47 10.05 24.20
CA LEU A 363 21.16 10.25 24.86
C LEU A 363 21.09 9.52 26.21
N PRO A 364 20.58 10.15 27.29
CA PRO A 364 20.42 9.50 28.59
C PRO A 364 19.59 8.22 28.56
N ARG A 365 19.86 7.30 29.50
CA ARG A 365 19.21 5.98 29.56
C ARG A 365 17.75 6.03 30.00
N LYS A 366 17.34 7.10 30.70
CA LYS A 366 15.97 7.42 31.16
C LYS A 366 15.65 8.86 30.76
N VAL A 367 14.37 9.26 30.75
CA VAL A 367 14.00 10.68 30.60
C VAL A 367 14.52 11.44 31.82
N ASP A 368 15.23 12.53 31.55
CA ASP A 368 15.83 13.43 32.53
C ASP A 368 15.59 14.85 32.02
N MET A 369 14.60 15.53 32.61
CA MET A 369 14.18 16.84 32.15
C MET A 369 15.05 17.98 32.68
N GLU A 370 15.94 17.70 33.64
CA GLU A 370 16.84 18.68 34.26
C GLU A 370 18.13 18.78 33.44
N ASN A 371 18.80 17.64 33.22
CA ASN A 371 20.08 17.59 32.51
C ASN A 371 19.92 17.47 30.98
N ALA A 372 18.81 16.89 30.52
CA ALA A 372 18.51 16.67 29.11
C ALA A 372 17.06 17.03 28.72
N PRO A 373 16.61 18.29 28.94
CA PRO A 373 15.24 18.74 28.66
C PRO A 373 14.78 18.55 27.20
N TYR A 374 15.73 18.31 26.29
CA TYR A 374 15.52 18.00 24.88
C TYR A 374 15.08 16.55 24.61
N MET A 375 15.06 15.64 25.58
CA MET A 375 14.66 14.24 25.39
C MET A 375 13.37 13.89 26.18
N PRO A 376 12.20 14.44 25.81
CA PRO A 376 10.97 14.35 26.60
C PRO A 376 10.25 13.00 26.56
N TYR A 377 10.71 12.03 25.75
CA TYR A 377 10.12 10.69 25.67
C TYR A 377 11.13 9.60 25.36
N ARG A 378 10.97 8.45 26.02
CA ARG A 378 11.75 7.23 25.79
C ARG A 378 10.94 6.00 26.20
N ASP A 379 10.92 4.97 25.35
CA ASP A 379 10.38 3.64 25.65
C ASP A 379 11.35 2.50 25.24
N ASP A 380 10.84 1.27 25.09
CA ASP A 380 11.62 0.11 24.67
C ASP A 380 12.03 0.14 23.17
N GLN A 381 11.33 0.94 22.34
CA GLN A 381 11.48 0.99 20.89
C GLN A 381 12.01 2.32 20.35
N SER A 382 11.79 3.41 21.09
CA SER A 382 11.78 4.77 20.58
C SER A 382 12.36 5.78 21.57
N VAL A 383 12.98 6.83 21.04
CA VAL A 383 13.33 8.04 21.78
C VAL A 383 12.92 9.24 20.94
N VAL A 384 12.26 10.23 21.55
CA VAL A 384 11.94 11.51 20.90
C VAL A 384 12.91 12.58 21.40
N VAL A 385 13.42 13.37 20.47
CA VAL A 385 14.22 14.56 20.72
C VAL A 385 13.42 15.79 20.25
N ASP A 386 13.24 16.76 21.15
CA ASP A 386 12.75 18.11 20.85
C ASP A 386 13.92 18.92 20.29
N MET A 387 13.86 19.24 19.00
CA MET A 387 14.99 19.85 18.30
C MET A 387 15.24 21.27 18.78
N ARG A 388 14.19 22.04 19.08
CA ARG A 388 14.30 23.42 19.60
C ARG A 388 15.07 23.45 20.92
N LYS A 389 14.72 22.56 21.85
CA LYS A 389 15.42 22.42 23.13
C LYS A 389 16.84 21.89 22.95
N LEU A 390 17.09 21.01 21.97
CA LEU A 390 18.43 20.53 21.67
C LEU A 390 19.35 21.67 21.21
N TYR A 391 18.89 22.57 20.34
CA TYR A 391 19.67 23.75 19.92
C TYR A 391 20.03 24.64 21.11
N GLN A 392 19.06 24.93 22.00
CA GLN A 392 19.28 25.75 23.19
C GLN A 392 20.33 25.11 24.13
N TRP A 393 20.20 23.81 24.38
CA TRP A 393 21.13 23.06 25.23
C TRP A 393 22.55 23.02 24.64
N LEU A 394 22.68 22.77 23.32
CA LEU A 394 23.99 22.76 22.64
C LEU A 394 24.69 24.12 22.68
N ASN A 395 23.96 25.22 22.54
CA ASN A 395 24.53 26.58 22.63
C ASN A 395 25.06 26.86 24.04
N ALA A 396 24.25 26.59 25.08
CA ALA A 396 24.63 26.80 26.48
C ALA A 396 25.84 25.94 26.92
N GLN A 397 26.04 24.76 26.33
CA GLN A 397 27.26 23.95 26.52
C GLN A 397 28.47 24.55 25.80
N GLY A 398 28.27 25.15 24.62
CA GLY A 398 29.31 25.84 23.87
C GLY A 398 29.90 27.01 24.65
N GLU A 399 29.05 27.89 25.16
CA GLU A 399 29.45 29.08 25.94
C GLU A 399 30.30 28.71 27.17
N LYS A 400 29.89 27.66 27.91
CA LYS A 400 30.66 27.13 29.06
C LYS A 400 32.04 26.60 28.67
N SER A 401 32.18 26.02 27.48
CA SER A 401 33.48 25.52 26.99
C SER A 401 34.42 26.61 26.49
N SER A 402 33.89 27.80 26.18
CA SER A 402 34.67 28.95 25.69
C SER A 402 35.11 29.93 26.79
N THR A 403 34.61 29.79 28.02
CA THR A 403 35.14 30.55 29.16
C THR A 403 36.52 29.97 29.53
N PRO A 404 37.63 30.71 29.37
CA PRO A 404 38.94 30.19 29.72
C PRO A 404 38.98 29.87 31.21
N SER A 405 39.47 28.68 31.54
CA SER A 405 39.73 28.27 32.92
C SER A 405 40.84 29.14 33.49
N VAL A 406 40.49 30.27 34.11
CA VAL A 406 41.39 31.06 34.95
C VAL A 406 41.83 30.16 36.10
N ARG A 407 43.08 29.70 36.03
CA ARG A 407 43.82 28.99 37.08
C ARG A 407 44.90 29.93 37.60
#